data_AF-T1D2Z9-F1
#
_entry.id   AF-T1D2Z9-F1
#
_cell.length_a   1.000
_cell.length_b   1.000
_cell.length_c   1.000
_cell.angle_alpha   90.00
_cell.angle_beta   90.00
_cell.angle_gamma   90.00
#
_symmetry.space_group_name_H-M   'P 1'
#
loop_
_entity.id
_entity.type
_entity.pdbx_description
1 polymer ?
#
loop_
_entity_poly.entity_id
_entity_poly.type
_entity_poly.pdbx_seq_one_letter_code
_entity_poly.pdbx_strand_id
1 'polypeptide(L)'
;MLELISITGIFLLLGAFIFVILHNLSIAKIKKIFIGGVLYICLFAMMFYIYKQNNTQSTTAFLQKAFLEGQTLDCEGFLVNQTDFNFINQTYMLIGKPNTPTSNIMISLDKCKIVVPDINPDQTINGHTLEELQRD
;
A
#
# COMPACT_ATOMS: atom_id res chain seq x y z
N MET A 1 -12.85 1.93 1.39
CA MET A 1 -14.14 1.74 0.69
C MET A 1 -14.49 2.91 -0.24
N LEU A 2 -14.47 4.15 0.25
CA LEU A 2 -14.82 5.33 -0.58
C LEU A 2 -13.96 5.46 -1.85
N GLU A 3 -12.65 5.19 -1.76
CA GLU A 3 -11.75 5.22 -2.91
C GLU A 3 -12.11 4.18 -3.98
N LEU A 4 -12.43 2.95 -3.57
CA LEU A 4 -12.84 1.89 -4.50
C LEU A 4 -14.16 2.22 -5.22
N ILE A 5 -15.11 2.83 -4.52
CA ILE A 5 -16.38 3.29 -5.10
C ILE A 5 -16.12 4.40 -6.12
N SER A 6 -15.28 5.37 -5.76
CA SER A 6 -14.90 6.48 -6.65
C SER A 6 -14.19 5.98 -7.91
N ILE A 7 -13.19 5.10 -7.76
CA ILE A 7 -12.45 4.50 -8.87
C ILE A 7 -13.41 3.74 -9.79
N THR A 8 -14.27 2.87 -9.23
CA THR A 8 -15.24 2.09 -10.01
C THR A 8 -16.20 2.99 -10.78
N GLY A 9 -16.66 4.09 -10.16
CA GLY A 9 -17.51 5.10 -10.81
C GLY A 9 -16.84 5.75 -12.02
N ILE A 10 -15.56 6.12 -11.90
CA ILE A 10 -14.78 6.72 -13.01
C ILE A 10 -14.67 5.74 -14.19
N PHE A 11 -14.33 4.47 -13.93
CA PHE A 11 -14.21 3.46 -14.98
C PHE A 11 -15.54 3.17 -15.69
N LEU A 12 -16.65 3.17 -14.95
CA LEU A 12 -18.01 3.05 -15.53
C LEU A 12 -18.32 4.21 -16.48
N LEU A 13 -18.02 5.44 -16.04
CA LEU A 13 -18.23 6.66 -16.83
C LEU A 13 -17.38 6.63 -18.11
N LEU A 14 -16.12 6.20 -18.00
CA LEU A 14 -15.20 6.08 -19.13
C LEU A 14 -15.66 5.01 -20.13
N GLY A 15 -16.14 3.87 -19.63
CA GLY A 15 -16.71 2.80 -20.45
C GLY A 15 -17.96 3.26 -21.20
N ALA A 16 -18.87 3.97 -20.53
CA ALA A 16 -20.06 4.55 -21.15
C ALA A 16 -19.70 5.57 -22.24
N PHE A 17 -18.70 6.42 -21.98
CA PHE A 17 -18.21 7.40 -22.94
C PHE A 17 -17.64 6.74 -24.21
N ILE A 18 -16.79 5.72 -24.04
CA ILE A 18 -16.23 4.92 -25.14
C ILE A 18 -17.35 4.25 -25.93
N PHE A 19 -18.36 3.70 -25.25
CA PHE A 19 -19.52 3.08 -25.90
C PHE A 19 -20.31 4.08 -26.76
N VAL A 20 -20.59 5.28 -26.26
CA VAL A 20 -21.29 6.33 -27.00
C VAL A 20 -20.51 6.75 -28.26
N ILE A 21 -19.18 6.90 -28.14
CA ILE A 21 -18.31 7.22 -29.29
C ILE A 21 -18.40 6.11 -30.34
N LEU A 22 -18.20 4.85 -29.94
CA LEU A 22 -18.28 3.69 -30.83
C LEU A 22 -19.65 3.56 -31.50
N HIS A 23 -20.73 3.87 -30.79
CA HIS A 23 -22.09 3.87 -31.32
C HIS A 23 -22.23 4.92 -32.44
N ASN A 24 -21.78 6.15 -32.20
CA ASN A 24 -21.93 7.27 -33.14
C ASN A 24 -20.97 7.24 -34.34
N LEU A 25 -19.90 6.45 -34.31
CA LEU A 25 -19.01 6.32 -35.47
C LEU A 25 -19.69 5.60 -36.65
N SER A 26 -19.57 6.13 -37.86
CA SER A 26 -20.02 5.45 -39.09
C SER A 26 -19.00 4.44 -39.60
N ILE A 27 -18.71 3.41 -38.80
CA ILE A 27 -17.75 2.33 -39.12
C ILE A 27 -18.49 0.98 -39.19
N ALA A 28 -17.97 0.05 -40.02
CA ALA A 28 -18.43 -1.33 -40.07
C ALA A 28 -18.50 -2.00 -38.68
N LYS A 29 -19.59 -2.73 -38.39
CA LYS A 29 -19.88 -3.32 -37.07
C LYS A 29 -18.75 -4.20 -36.53
N ILE A 30 -18.07 -4.96 -37.41
CA ILE A 30 -16.94 -5.83 -37.04
C ILE A 30 -15.77 -5.03 -36.46
N LYS A 31 -15.43 -3.89 -37.08
CA LYS A 31 -14.35 -3.02 -36.60
C LYS A 31 -14.72 -2.35 -35.27
N LYS A 32 -15.99 -1.99 -35.07
CA LYS A 32 -16.48 -1.46 -33.78
C LYS A 32 -16.32 -2.48 -32.66
N ILE A 33 -16.68 -3.74 -32.90
CA ILE A 33 -16.52 -4.82 -31.91
C ILE A 33 -15.04 -5.06 -31.59
N PHE A 34 -14.18 -5.07 -32.61
CA PHE A 34 -12.74 -5.26 -32.41
C PHE A 34 -12.13 -4.12 -31.56
N ILE A 35 -12.40 -2.86 -31.93
CA ILE A 35 -11.89 -1.69 -31.21
C ILE A 35 -12.46 -1.63 -29.78
N GLY A 36 -13.76 -1.87 -29.62
CA GLY A 36 -14.41 -1.91 -28.32
C GLY A 36 -13.83 -3.02 -27.43
N GLY A 37 -13.56 -4.19 -27.99
CA GLY A 37 -12.95 -5.31 -27.28
C GLY A 37 -11.55 -4.99 -26.78
N VAL A 38 -10.69 -4.41 -27.64
CA VAL A 38 -9.33 -3.99 -27.25
C VAL A 38 -9.38 -2.92 -26.15
N LEU A 39 -10.24 -1.91 -26.30
CA LEU A 39 -10.40 -0.87 -25.29
C LEU A 39 -10.89 -1.43 -23.95
N TYR A 40 -11.83 -2.37 -23.97
CA TYR A 40 -12.33 -3.01 -22.76
C TYR A 40 -11.25 -3.82 -22.04
N ILE A 41 -10.43 -4.56 -22.78
CA ILE A 41 -9.29 -5.30 -22.21
C ILE A 41 -8.28 -4.34 -21.56
N CYS A 42 -7.97 -3.22 -22.21
CA CYS A 42 -7.08 -2.20 -21.65
C CYS A 42 -7.65 -1.60 -20.35
N LEU A 43 -8.95 -1.28 -20.32
CA LEU A 43 -9.61 -0.78 -19.11
C LEU A 43 -9.55 -1.80 -17.97
N PHE A 44 -9.81 -3.07 -18.28
CA PHE A 44 -9.74 -4.14 -17.29
C PHE A 44 -8.32 -4.32 -16.74
N ALA A 45 -7.31 -4.30 -17.61
CA ALA A 45 -5.90 -4.39 -17.20
C ALA A 45 -5.49 -3.21 -16.30
N MET A 46 -5.90 -1.98 -16.62
CA MET A 46 -5.67 -0.81 -15.76
C MET A 46 -6.36 -0.96 -14.41
N MET A 47 -7.63 -1.37 -14.39
CA MET A 47 -8.39 -1.55 -13.15
C MET A 47 -7.71 -2.60 -12.25
N PHE A 48 -7.26 -3.72 -12.82
CA PHE A 48 -6.52 -4.75 -12.09
C PHE A 48 -5.19 -4.21 -11.54
N TYR A 49 -4.45 -3.45 -12.35
CA TYR A 49 -3.19 -2.83 -11.93
C TYR A 49 -3.39 -1.88 -10.74
N ILE A 50 -4.38 -0.97 -10.84
CA ILE A 50 -4.70 -0.01 -9.77
C ILE A 50 -5.12 -0.75 -8.50
N TYR A 51 -5.95 -1.79 -8.62
CA TYR A 51 -6.37 -2.60 -7.47
C TYR A 51 -5.18 -3.23 -6.75
N LYS A 52 -4.24 -3.83 -7.51
CA LYS A 52 -3.02 -4.39 -6.94
C LYS A 52 -2.13 -3.32 -6.29
N GLN A 53 -1.97 -2.18 -6.95
CA GLN A 53 -1.15 -1.06 -6.49
C GLN A 53 -1.69 -0.45 -5.19
N ASN A 54 -3.02 -0.35 -5.03
CA ASN A 54 -3.62 0.20 -3.81
C ASN A 54 -3.34 -0.66 -2.57
N ASN A 55 -3.34 -1.99 -2.72
CA ASN A 55 -3.01 -2.90 -1.63
C ASN A 55 -1.54 -2.83 -1.22
N THR A 56 -0.62 -2.62 -2.17
CA THR A 56 0.79 -2.44 -1.85
C THR A 56 1.05 -1.10 -1.16
N GLN A 57 0.37 -0.03 -1.59
CA GLN A 57 0.53 1.31 -1.01
C GLN A 57 0.00 1.41 0.42
N SER A 58 -1.12 0.75 0.74
CA SER A 58 -1.64 0.75 2.11
C SER A 58 -0.69 0.05 3.09
N THR A 59 -0.03 -1.01 2.64
CA THR A 59 0.93 -1.76 3.44
C THR A 59 2.22 -0.95 3.66
N THR A 60 2.76 -0.31 2.62
CA THR A 60 3.95 0.55 2.78
C THR A 60 3.68 1.77 3.64
N ALA A 61 2.50 2.39 3.52
CA ALA A 61 2.09 3.50 4.38
C ALA A 61 1.98 3.08 5.86
N PHE A 62 1.50 1.87 6.13
CA PHE A 62 1.44 1.31 7.47
C PHE A 62 2.83 1.05 8.05
N LEU A 63 3.72 0.42 7.28
CA LEU A 63 5.12 0.19 7.69
C LEU A 63 5.89 1.50 7.89
N GLN A 64 5.62 2.51 7.05
CA GLN A 64 6.20 3.84 7.19
C GLN A 64 5.78 4.47 8.51
N LYS A 65 4.48 4.40 8.83
CA LYS A 65 3.94 4.91 10.10
C LYS A 65 4.58 4.20 11.29
N ALA A 66 4.66 2.86 11.26
CA ALA A 66 5.30 2.07 12.31
C ALA A 66 6.78 2.45 12.51
N PHE A 67 7.53 2.62 11.42
CA PHE A 67 8.92 3.08 11.49
C PHE A 67 9.01 4.49 12.11
N LEU A 68 8.15 5.43 11.70
CA LEU A 68 8.11 6.80 12.24
C LEU A 68 7.67 6.89 13.72
N GLU A 69 6.93 5.89 14.21
CA GLU A 69 6.57 5.74 15.62
C GLU A 69 7.69 5.11 16.47
N GLY A 70 8.83 4.76 15.86
CA GLY A 70 9.98 4.18 16.55
C GLY A 70 9.94 2.66 16.67
N GLN A 71 8.99 1.98 16.01
CA GLN A 71 8.95 0.53 16.00
C GLN A 71 10.12 -0.07 15.21
N THR A 72 10.55 -1.27 15.61
CA THR A 72 11.58 -2.02 14.89
C THR A 72 10.90 -2.89 13.82
N LEU A 73 11.42 -2.80 12.59
CA LEU A 73 10.98 -3.59 11.46
C LEU A 73 11.99 -4.71 11.19
N ASP A 74 11.50 -5.88 10.79
CA ASP A 74 12.31 -6.97 10.27
C ASP A 74 12.18 -6.99 8.75
N CYS A 75 13.29 -6.72 8.07
CA CYS A 75 13.40 -6.72 6.64
C CYS A 75 14.31 -7.88 6.21
N GLU A 76 13.71 -9.01 5.84
CA GLU A 76 14.43 -10.21 5.38
C GLU A 76 15.50 -10.72 6.38
N GLY A 77 15.24 -10.60 7.69
CA GLY A 77 16.15 -10.99 8.78
C GLY A 77 17.04 -9.86 9.31
N PHE A 78 16.93 -8.65 8.74
CA PHE A 78 17.61 -7.45 9.23
C PHE A 78 16.68 -6.59 10.09
N LEU A 79 17.06 -6.38 11.34
CA LEU A 79 16.37 -5.48 12.25
C LEU A 79 16.70 -4.03 11.89
N VAL A 80 15.67 -3.27 11.54
CA VAL A 80 15.75 -1.86 11.14
C VAL A 80 14.95 -1.01 12.12
N ASN A 81 15.59 0.00 12.68
CA ASN A 81 15.02 0.91 13.67
C ASN A 81 15.38 2.37 13.32
N GLN A 82 14.78 3.33 14.03
CA GLN A 82 15.10 4.75 13.85
C GLN A 82 16.50 5.15 14.34
N THR A 83 17.17 4.36 15.17
CA THR A 83 18.51 4.70 15.67
C THR A 83 19.56 4.54 14.60
N ASP A 84 19.47 3.45 13.83
CA ASP A 84 20.47 3.01 12.87
C ASP A 84 20.12 3.37 11.42
N PHE A 85 18.85 3.66 11.12
CA PHE A 85 18.38 3.98 9.77
C PHE A 85 17.58 5.29 9.71
N ASN A 86 17.60 5.91 8.54
CA ASN A 86 16.75 7.03 8.14
C ASN A 86 15.81 6.57 7.03
N PHE A 87 14.56 7.00 7.11
CA PHE A 87 13.57 6.73 6.07
C PHE A 87 13.52 7.86 5.03
N ILE A 88 13.47 7.49 3.75
CA ILE A 88 13.29 8.42 2.63
C ILE A 88 11.90 8.22 2.03
N ASN A 89 10.98 9.15 2.33
CA ASN A 89 9.60 9.12 1.86
C ASN A 89 9.46 8.96 0.33
N GLN A 90 10.36 9.57 -0.45
CA GLN A 90 10.23 9.62 -1.92
C GLN A 90 10.49 8.26 -2.59
N THR A 91 11.40 7.47 -2.02
CA THR A 91 11.82 6.18 -2.58
C THR A 91 11.34 5.00 -1.75
N TYR A 92 10.69 5.25 -0.61
CA TYR A 92 10.33 4.24 0.38
C TYR A 92 11.52 3.40 0.84
N MET A 93 12.71 4.00 0.89
CA MET A 93 13.95 3.35 1.28
C MET A 93 14.34 3.69 2.71
N LEU A 94 14.90 2.71 3.40
CA LEU A 94 15.58 2.82 4.68
C LEU A 94 17.08 2.84 4.41
N ILE A 95 17.76 3.94 4.75
CA ILE A 95 19.19 4.14 4.54
C ILE A 95 19.88 4.22 5.88
N GLY A 96 20.94 3.42 6.08
CA GLY A 96 21.69 3.46 7.33
C GLY A 96 22.32 4.84 7.59
N LYS A 97 22.34 5.25 8.85
CA LYS A 97 22.88 6.56 9.24
C LYS A 97 24.41 6.59 9.10
N PRO A 98 25.00 7.75 8.79
CA PRO A 98 26.45 7.90 8.81
C PRO A 98 27.01 7.58 10.20
N ASN A 99 28.19 6.95 10.26
CA ASN A 99 28.86 6.51 11.50
C ASN A 99 28.18 5.36 12.27
N THR A 100 27.28 4.63 11.62
CA THR A 100 26.73 3.37 12.14
C THR A 100 27.24 2.18 11.30
N PRO A 101 27.22 0.94 11.84
CA PRO A 101 27.56 -0.26 11.06
C PRO A 101 26.69 -0.45 9.81
N THR A 102 25.54 0.22 9.74
CA THR A 102 24.56 0.13 8.65
C THR A 102 24.73 1.20 7.58
N SER A 103 25.71 2.10 7.68
CA SER A 103 25.91 3.28 6.81
C SER A 103 25.96 3.03 5.28
N ASN A 104 26.23 1.80 4.84
CA ASN A 104 26.24 1.41 3.41
C ASN A 104 25.04 0.53 3.03
N ILE A 105 24.07 0.36 3.93
CA ILE A 105 22.90 -0.50 3.75
C ILE A 105 21.71 0.35 3.34
N MET A 106 21.09 -0.06 2.23
CA MET A 106 19.84 0.49 1.73
C MET A 106 18.84 -0.64 1.58
N ILE A 107 17.70 -0.54 2.26
CA ILE A 107 16.65 -1.55 2.26
C ILE A 107 15.35 -0.90 1.83
N SER A 108 14.61 -1.55 0.95
CA SER A 108 13.28 -1.08 0.54
C SER A 108 12.23 -1.47 1.59
N LEU A 109 11.36 -0.54 1.97
CA LEU A 109 10.39 -0.72 3.05
C LEU A 109 9.36 -1.81 2.75
N ASP A 110 9.05 -2.06 1.48
CA ASP A 110 8.12 -3.12 1.03
C ASP A 110 8.60 -4.54 1.36
N LYS A 111 9.90 -4.73 1.65
CA LYS A 111 10.49 -5.99 2.10
C LYS A 111 10.40 -6.21 3.61
N CYS A 112 9.84 -5.25 4.34
CA CYS A 112 9.83 -5.24 5.79
C CYS A 112 8.50 -5.71 6.39
N LYS A 113 8.58 -6.22 7.62
CA LYS A 113 7.44 -6.59 8.47
C LYS A 113 7.64 -5.99 9.86
N ILE A 114 6.55 -5.71 10.56
CA ILE A 114 6.65 -5.22 11.94
C ILE A 114 7.09 -6.38 12.83
N VAL A 115 8.14 -6.18 13.60
CA VAL A 115 8.44 -7.05 14.73
C VAL A 115 7.48 -6.62 15.83
N VAL A 116 6.35 -7.31 15.94
CA VAL A 116 5.52 -7.21 17.15
C VAL A 116 6.37 -7.85 18.25
N PRO A 117 6.80 -7.11 19.29
CA PRO A 117 7.36 -7.75 20.46
C PRO A 117 6.30 -8.74 20.92
N ASP A 118 6.67 -10.01 21.07
CA ASP A 118 5.77 -11.06 21.53
C ASP A 118 5.26 -10.66 22.92
N ILE A 119 4.15 -9.91 22.98
CA ILE A 119 3.42 -9.70 24.22
C ILE A 119 2.75 -11.04 24.42
N ASN A 120 3.47 -11.96 25.05
CA ASN A 120 2.86 -13.12 25.66
C ASN A 120 1.66 -12.60 26.48
N PRO A 121 0.41 -12.93 26.12
CA PRO A 121 -0.76 -12.43 26.81
C PRO A 121 -0.87 -12.94 28.27
N ASP A 122 0.13 -13.68 28.76
CA ASP A 122 0.17 -14.28 30.09
C ASP A 122 1.24 -13.67 31.03
N GLN A 123 1.56 -12.38 30.87
CA GLN A 123 2.32 -11.62 31.87
C GLN A 123 1.39 -10.67 32.60
N THR A 124 0.63 -11.24 33.54
CA THR A 124 -0.01 -10.50 34.63
C THR A 124 1.11 -9.81 35.44
N ILE A 125 1.17 -8.48 35.39
CA ILE A 125 1.93 -7.72 36.38
C ILE A 125 0.93 -6.97 37.26
N ASN A 126 0.80 -7.45 38.50
CA ASN A 126 0.06 -6.84 39.61
C ASN A 126 -1.44 -6.63 39.42
N GLY A 127 -2.14 -7.56 38.76
CA GLY A 127 -3.57 -7.82 39.02
C GLY A 127 -4.56 -6.68 38.78
N HIS A 128 -4.25 -5.67 37.97
CA HIS A 128 -5.21 -4.61 37.61
C HIS A 128 -5.21 -4.31 36.12
N THR A 129 -6.42 -4.22 35.55
CA THR A 129 -6.70 -3.88 34.15
C THR A 129 -6.66 -2.36 33.96
N LEU A 130 -6.10 -1.88 32.85
CA LEU A 130 -6.04 -0.44 32.48
C LEU A 130 -7.42 0.24 32.31
N GLU A 131 -8.52 -0.51 32.41
CA GLU A 131 -9.87 0.04 32.43
C GLU A 131 -10.26 0.71 33.77
N GLU A 132 -9.53 0.46 34.86
CA GLU A 132 -9.84 1.06 36.18
C GLU A 132 -9.15 2.42 36.44
N LEU A 133 -8.12 2.79 35.67
CA LEU A 133 -7.36 4.04 35.88
C LEU A 133 -7.90 5.25 35.10
N GLN A 134 -9.00 5.09 34.34
CA GLN A 134 -9.64 6.19 33.60
C GLN A 134 -10.94 6.67 34.24
N ARG A 135 -11.18 6.31 35.51
CA ARG A 135 -12.31 6.81 36.30
C ARG A 135 -11.82 7.30 37.66
N ASP A 136 -10.96 8.30 37.66
CA ASP A 136 -10.78 9.27 38.75
C ASP A 136 -10.43 10.64 38.14
#